data_AF-A0A5B6USH5-F1
#
_entry.id   AF-A0A5B6USH5-F1
#
_cell.length_a   1.000
_cell.length_b   1.000
_cell.length_c   1.000
_cell.angle_alpha   90.00
_cell.angle_beta   90.00
_cell.angle_gamma   90.00
#
_symmetry.space_group_name_H-M   'P 1'
#
loop_
_entity.id
_entity.type
_entity.pdbx_description
1 polymer ?
#
loop_
_entity_poly.entity_id
_entity_poly.type
_entity_poly.pdbx_seq_one_letter_code
_entity_poly.pdbx_strand_id
1 'polypeptide(L)'
;MVADSSCPQCRSVEEDYLHIFRQCPTTVQAWQNLNLLWVTSNLISDLWEWFTWVFTVGDNNQCRLFCCTIWMIWRSRNQLVHEGKIKIGVDLATKVHLYFVEIDGLEENSVTLGVNGRLGQISRQTEATIFFDAAFDNQTSRSVSGLVVRGEMGELLASKAVLHSDISSLFMAEAHASLKAVELRISLGFQSIVITGDSKIVIKKCNTMAVDKSVLGALIRDI
;
A
#
# COMPACT_ATOMS: atom_id res chain seq x y z
N MET A 1 -26.43 8.99 -25.49
CA MET A 1 -25.01 8.66 -25.75
C MET A 1 -24.74 7.35 -25.04
N VAL A 2 -24.47 6.28 -25.77
CA VAL A 2 -23.99 5.02 -25.19
C VAL A 2 -22.57 5.31 -24.70
N ALA A 3 -22.31 5.10 -23.41
CA ALA A 3 -20.95 5.18 -22.89
C ALA A 3 -20.08 4.17 -23.66
N ASP A 4 -19.00 4.64 -24.25
CA ASP A 4 -18.04 3.77 -24.92
C ASP A 4 -17.46 2.81 -23.88
N SER A 5 -17.84 1.53 -23.95
CA SER A 5 -17.37 0.49 -23.03
C SER A 5 -16.02 -0.09 -23.45
N SER A 6 -15.41 0.42 -24.53
CA SER A 6 -14.09 -0.04 -24.95
C SER A 6 -13.01 0.36 -23.94
N CYS A 7 -12.00 -0.49 -23.82
CA CYS A 7 -10.85 -0.25 -22.97
C CYS A 7 -10.21 1.10 -23.33
N PRO A 8 -10.07 2.05 -22.37
CA PRO A 8 -9.55 3.38 -22.65
C PRO A 8 -8.08 3.35 -23.10
N GLN A 9 -7.33 2.29 -22.76
CA GLN A 9 -5.94 2.12 -23.17
C GLN A 9 -5.79 1.62 -24.62
N CYS A 10 -6.46 0.52 -24.99
CA CYS A 10 -6.26 -0.11 -26.30
C CYS A 10 -7.37 0.22 -27.32
N ARG A 11 -8.53 0.71 -26.85
CA ARG A 11 -9.72 1.05 -27.63
C ARG A 11 -10.23 -0.05 -28.56
N SER A 12 -9.89 -1.31 -28.26
CA SER A 12 -10.08 -2.44 -29.19
C SER A 12 -11.12 -3.44 -28.71
N VAL A 13 -11.25 -3.64 -27.40
CA VAL A 13 -12.15 -4.62 -26.78
C VAL A 13 -12.89 -3.95 -25.63
N GLU A 14 -14.08 -4.45 -25.30
CA GLU A 14 -14.81 -4.05 -24.10
C GLU A 14 -13.93 -4.22 -22.85
N GLU A 15 -14.01 -3.24 -21.94
CA GLU A 15 -13.20 -3.22 -20.73
C GLU A 15 -13.76 -4.18 -19.68
N ASP A 16 -12.99 -5.22 -19.36
CA ASP A 16 -13.17 -6.01 -18.14
C ASP A 16 -11.86 -6.11 -17.34
N TYR A 17 -11.94 -6.70 -16.14
CA TYR A 17 -10.79 -6.83 -15.24
C TYR A 17 -9.67 -7.69 -15.84
N LEU A 18 -10.00 -8.77 -16.55
CA LEU A 18 -9.00 -9.63 -17.21
C LEU A 18 -8.31 -8.88 -18.35
N HIS A 19 -9.06 -8.11 -19.11
CA HIS A 19 -8.54 -7.31 -20.19
C HIS A 19 -7.57 -6.27 -19.66
N ILE A 20 -7.97 -5.48 -18.65
CA ILE A 20 -7.13 -4.45 -18.05
C ILE A 20 -5.82 -5.04 -17.54
N PHE A 21 -5.88 -6.12 -16.75
CA PHE A 21 -4.72 -6.63 -16.03
C PHE A 21 -3.87 -7.64 -16.79
N ARG A 22 -4.37 -8.22 -17.88
CA ARG A 22 -3.72 -9.36 -18.51
C ARG A 22 -3.72 -9.37 -20.03
N GLN A 23 -4.81 -8.98 -20.68
CA GLN A 23 -4.95 -9.16 -22.14
C GLN A 23 -4.71 -7.88 -22.94
N CYS A 24 -4.85 -6.70 -22.33
CA CYS A 24 -4.60 -5.42 -22.97
C CYS A 24 -3.16 -5.39 -23.54
N PRO A 25 -2.95 -5.05 -24.82
CA PRO A 25 -1.61 -5.03 -25.43
C PRO A 25 -0.60 -4.19 -24.65
N THR A 26 -1.02 -3.05 -24.12
CA THR A 26 -0.18 -2.18 -23.27
C THR A 26 0.25 -2.89 -21.99
N THR A 27 -0.66 -3.64 -21.37
CA THR A 27 -0.41 -4.43 -20.17
C THR A 27 0.51 -5.62 -20.46
N VAL A 28 0.29 -6.32 -21.58
CA VAL A 28 1.17 -7.42 -22.02
C VAL A 28 2.60 -6.92 -22.25
N GLN A 29 2.78 -5.74 -22.87
CA GLN A 29 4.10 -5.13 -23.02
C GLN A 29 4.75 -4.80 -21.66
N ALA A 30 3.98 -4.31 -20.69
CA ALA A 30 4.49 -4.08 -19.34
C ALA A 30 4.98 -5.38 -18.69
N TRP A 31 4.19 -6.46 -18.75
CA TRP A 31 4.61 -7.77 -18.25
C TRP A 31 5.87 -8.29 -18.93
N GLN A 32 5.99 -8.11 -20.25
CA GLN A 32 7.17 -8.50 -21.01
C GLN A 32 8.42 -7.74 -20.56
N ASN A 33 8.33 -6.41 -20.42
CA ASN A 33 9.45 -5.57 -19.98
C ASN A 33 9.89 -5.84 -18.54
N LEU A 34 9.02 -6.44 -17.72
CA LEU A 34 9.30 -6.83 -16.35
C LEU A 34 9.76 -8.29 -16.21
N ASN A 35 9.98 -9.00 -17.33
CA ASN A 35 10.30 -10.44 -17.36
C ASN A 35 9.22 -11.32 -16.68
N LEU A 36 7.97 -10.86 -16.67
CA LEU A 36 6.82 -11.55 -16.06
C LEU A 36 5.80 -12.01 -17.11
N LEU A 37 6.17 -12.16 -18.38
CA LEU A 37 5.22 -12.56 -19.44
C LEU A 37 4.48 -13.87 -19.13
N TRP A 38 5.09 -14.76 -18.36
CA TRP A 38 4.51 -16.02 -17.91
C TRP A 38 3.18 -15.84 -17.14
N VAL A 39 2.95 -14.70 -16.46
CA VAL A 39 1.65 -14.47 -15.77
C VAL A 39 0.47 -14.41 -16.72
N THR A 40 0.71 -14.18 -18.01
CA THR A 40 -0.31 -14.18 -19.05
C THR A 40 -0.56 -15.57 -19.66
N SER A 41 0.35 -16.53 -19.44
CA SER A 41 0.44 -17.84 -20.13
C SER A 41 -0.36 -18.94 -19.42
N ASN A 42 -1.66 -18.74 -19.21
CA ASN A 42 -2.58 -19.73 -18.65
C ASN A 42 -3.99 -19.57 -19.27
N LEU A 43 -4.98 -20.36 -18.86
CA LEU A 43 -6.37 -20.22 -19.34
C LEU A 43 -7.35 -19.81 -18.22
N ILE A 44 -6.84 -19.37 -17.07
CA ILE A 44 -7.64 -19.02 -15.91
C ILE A 44 -8.42 -17.74 -16.22
N SER A 45 -9.74 -17.80 -16.15
CA SER A 45 -10.62 -16.65 -16.36
C SER A 45 -11.05 -15.98 -15.07
N ASP A 46 -11.06 -16.70 -13.95
CA ASP A 46 -11.38 -16.08 -12.66
C ASP A 46 -10.20 -15.24 -12.14
N LEU A 47 -10.49 -14.04 -11.67
CA LEU A 47 -9.46 -13.10 -11.19
C LEU A 47 -8.74 -13.66 -9.95
N TRP A 48 -9.48 -14.23 -9.00
CA TRP A 48 -8.91 -14.72 -7.75
C TRP A 48 -8.11 -16.00 -7.93
N GLU A 49 -8.59 -16.92 -8.77
CA GLU A 49 -7.82 -18.10 -9.17
C GLU A 49 -6.53 -17.70 -9.88
N TRP A 50 -6.57 -16.68 -10.74
CA TRP A 50 -5.37 -16.18 -11.42
C TRP A 50 -4.36 -15.61 -10.43
N PHE A 51 -4.80 -14.76 -9.50
CA PHE A 51 -3.93 -14.25 -8.43
C PHE A 51 -3.34 -15.41 -7.62
N THR A 52 -4.17 -16.33 -7.15
CA THR A 52 -3.73 -17.49 -6.35
C THR A 52 -2.69 -18.31 -7.10
N TRP A 53 -2.90 -18.54 -8.40
CA TRP A 53 -1.95 -19.26 -9.25
C TRP A 53 -0.61 -18.52 -9.38
N VAL A 54 -0.63 -17.19 -9.60
CA VAL A 54 0.62 -16.39 -9.66
C VAL A 54 1.40 -16.51 -8.35
N PHE A 55 0.73 -16.41 -7.20
CA PHE A 55 1.37 -16.56 -5.88
C PHE A 55 1.82 -17.99 -5.55
N THR A 56 1.27 -18.99 -6.25
CA THR A 56 1.67 -20.39 -6.09
C THR A 56 2.90 -20.71 -6.94
N VAL A 57 3.02 -20.10 -8.13
CA VAL A 57 4.09 -20.39 -9.09
C VAL A 57 5.28 -19.46 -8.93
N GLY A 58 5.04 -18.18 -8.63
CA GLY A 58 6.08 -17.16 -8.54
C GLY A 58 6.86 -17.21 -7.25
N ASP A 59 8.14 -16.81 -7.30
CA ASP A 59 8.91 -16.54 -6.09
C ASP A 59 8.48 -15.23 -5.40
N ASN A 60 9.02 -14.93 -4.22
CA ASN A 60 8.63 -13.76 -3.45
C ASN A 60 8.86 -12.44 -4.21
N ASN A 61 10.01 -12.29 -4.89
CA ASN A 61 10.32 -11.09 -5.65
C ASN A 61 9.38 -10.93 -6.85
N GLN A 62 9.11 -12.03 -7.56
CA GLN A 62 8.16 -12.05 -8.66
C GLN A 62 6.74 -11.68 -8.21
N CYS A 63 6.30 -12.19 -7.05
CA CYS A 63 4.99 -11.85 -6.47
C CYS A 63 4.91 -10.37 -6.07
N ARG A 64 5.97 -9.82 -5.46
CA ARG A 64 6.06 -8.40 -5.12
C ARG A 64 6.00 -7.52 -6.38
N LEU A 65 6.78 -7.89 -7.41
CA LEU A 65 6.81 -7.19 -8.68
C LEU A 65 5.45 -7.28 -9.40
N PHE A 66 4.80 -8.44 -9.34
CA PHE A 66 3.43 -8.63 -9.84
C PHE A 66 2.44 -7.67 -9.18
N CYS A 67 2.40 -7.61 -7.84
CA CYS A 67 1.53 -6.68 -7.11
C CYS A 67 1.78 -5.22 -7.48
N CYS A 68 3.06 -4.81 -7.53
CA CYS A 68 3.43 -3.44 -7.92
C CYS A 68 2.94 -3.11 -9.33
N THR A 69 3.06 -4.07 -10.25
CA THR A 69 2.63 -3.91 -11.64
C THR A 69 1.12 -3.77 -11.76
N ILE A 70 0.35 -4.63 -11.08
CA ILE A 70 -1.13 -4.52 -11.03
C ILE A 70 -1.56 -3.15 -10.53
N TRP A 71 -0.97 -2.67 -9.43
CA TRP A 71 -1.27 -1.35 -8.89
C TRP A 71 -0.95 -0.23 -9.89
N MET A 72 0.19 -0.31 -10.57
CA MET A 72 0.60 0.68 -11.57
C MET A 72 -0.28 0.68 -12.82
N ILE A 73 -0.71 -0.49 -13.29
CA ILE A 73 -1.69 -0.63 -14.39
C ILE A 73 -2.99 0.06 -13.99
N TRP A 74 -3.52 -0.27 -12.81
CA TRP A 74 -4.76 0.33 -12.30
C TRP A 74 -4.65 1.86 -12.16
N ARG A 75 -3.56 2.33 -11.55
CA ARG A 75 -3.29 3.76 -11.37
C ARG A 75 -3.20 4.48 -12.72
N SER A 76 -2.48 3.91 -13.69
CA SER A 76 -2.34 4.50 -15.02
C SER A 76 -3.68 4.57 -15.75
N ARG A 77 -4.51 3.52 -15.65
CA ARG A 77 -5.85 3.51 -16.23
C ARG A 77 -6.74 4.58 -15.59
N ASN A 78 -6.73 4.70 -14.26
CA ASN A 78 -7.53 5.71 -13.56
C ASN A 78 -7.11 7.13 -13.89
N GLN A 79 -5.80 7.39 -14.03
CA GLN A 79 -5.31 8.69 -14.49
C GLN A 79 -5.76 9.02 -15.92
N LEU A 80 -5.82 8.02 -16.80
CA LEU A 80 -6.33 8.23 -18.16
C LEU A 80 -7.83 8.56 -18.15
N VAL A 81 -8.63 7.79 -17.40
CA VAL A 81 -10.09 7.95 -17.33
C VAL A 81 -10.49 9.27 -16.66
N HIS A 82 -9.82 9.66 -15.58
CA HIS A 82 -10.24 10.82 -14.77
C HIS A 82 -9.47 12.11 -15.08
N GLU A 83 -8.23 12.02 -15.56
CA GLU A 83 -7.37 13.19 -15.82
C GLU A 83 -7.03 13.38 -17.30
N GLY A 84 -7.42 12.44 -18.19
CA GLY A 84 -7.11 12.50 -19.63
C GLY A 84 -5.63 12.31 -19.96
N LYS A 85 -4.80 11.91 -19.00
CA LYS A 85 -3.34 11.75 -19.18
C LYS A 85 -2.99 10.39 -19.77
N ILE A 86 -2.44 10.37 -20.98
CA ILE A 86 -1.97 9.15 -21.65
C ILE A 86 -0.54 8.83 -21.17
N LYS A 87 -0.31 7.61 -20.72
CA LYS A 87 1.03 7.08 -20.40
C LYS A 87 1.32 5.84 -21.25
N ILE A 88 2.55 5.75 -21.77
CA ILE A 88 3.01 4.67 -22.67
C ILE A 88 3.48 3.47 -21.84
N GLY A 89 3.28 2.23 -22.30
CA GLY A 89 3.63 1.00 -21.56
C GLY A 89 5.11 0.89 -21.12
N VAL A 90 6.03 1.48 -21.88
CA VAL A 90 7.48 1.56 -21.53
C VAL A 90 7.70 2.43 -20.29
N ASP A 91 6.96 3.52 -20.15
CA ASP A 91 6.98 4.39 -18.97
C ASP A 91 6.37 3.68 -17.75
N LEU A 92 5.45 2.73 -17.96
CA LEU A 92 4.86 1.94 -16.89
C LEU A 92 5.86 0.95 -16.27
N ALA A 93 6.58 0.17 -17.10
CA ALA A 93 7.58 -0.79 -16.61
C ALA A 93 8.75 -0.12 -15.90
N THR A 94 9.22 1.03 -16.40
CA THR A 94 10.26 1.84 -15.74
C THR A 94 9.78 2.37 -14.40
N LYS A 95 8.53 2.86 -14.31
CA LYS A 95 7.97 3.31 -13.03
C LYS A 95 7.74 2.18 -12.05
N VAL A 96 7.38 0.99 -12.52
CA VAL A 96 7.31 -0.20 -11.67
C VAL A 96 8.70 -0.54 -11.12
N HIS A 97 9.75 -0.54 -11.94
CA HIS A 97 11.12 -0.77 -11.45
C HIS A 97 11.55 0.30 -10.44
N LEU A 98 11.30 1.59 -10.72
CA LEU A 98 11.62 2.67 -9.79
C LEU A 98 10.87 2.53 -8.47
N TYR A 99 9.58 2.21 -8.53
CA TYR A 99 8.76 1.98 -7.34
C TYR A 99 9.20 0.72 -6.56
N PHE A 100 9.60 -0.33 -7.28
CA PHE A 100 10.09 -1.57 -6.70
C PHE A 100 11.43 -1.35 -5.98
N VAL A 101 12.37 -0.63 -6.62
CA VAL A 101 13.65 -0.23 -6.00
C VAL A 101 13.44 0.73 -4.83
N GLU A 102 12.46 1.64 -4.90
CA GLU A 102 12.09 2.51 -3.78
C GLU A 102 11.60 1.70 -2.58
N ILE A 103 10.79 0.66 -2.80
CA ILE A 103 10.33 -0.23 -1.74
C ILE A 103 11.48 -1.10 -1.19
N ASP A 104 12.32 -1.66 -2.05
CA ASP A 104 13.47 -2.50 -1.63
C ASP A 104 14.55 -1.69 -0.90
N GLY A 105 14.81 -0.45 -1.34
CA GLY A 105 15.71 0.46 -0.66
C GLY A 105 15.24 0.82 0.76
N LEU A 106 13.96 0.62 1.08
CA LEU A 106 13.40 0.73 2.43
C LEU A 106 13.47 -0.59 3.22
N GLU A 107 13.62 -1.74 2.55
CA GLU A 107 13.90 -3.04 3.20
C GLU A 107 15.39 -3.24 3.50
N GLU A 108 16.31 -2.76 2.65
CA GLU A 108 17.75 -2.70 2.97
C GLU A 108 18.06 -1.59 3.98
N ASN A 109 17.33 -0.46 3.91
CA ASN A 109 17.15 0.43 5.06
C ASN A 109 15.97 -0.05 5.91
N SER A 110 15.86 -1.36 6.15
CA SER A 110 15.16 -1.82 7.32
C SER A 110 15.84 -1.15 8.49
N VAL A 111 15.26 -0.04 8.91
CA VAL A 111 15.27 0.34 10.29
C VAL A 111 14.43 -0.74 10.98
N THR A 112 14.93 -1.98 11.02
CA THR A 112 15.11 -2.61 12.31
C THR A 112 15.65 -1.51 13.19
N LEU A 113 14.77 -0.89 13.95
CA LEU A 113 15.11 -0.03 15.07
C LEU A 113 15.77 -0.95 16.11
N GLY A 114 16.93 -1.51 15.76
CA GLY A 114 18.00 -1.68 16.71
C GLY A 114 18.33 -0.27 17.15
N VAL A 115 18.18 -0.03 18.44
CA VAL A 115 18.25 1.25 19.15
C VAL A 115 19.54 2.06 18.91
N ASN A 116 20.46 1.63 18.05
CA ASN A 116 21.73 2.31 17.86
C ASN A 116 22.07 2.54 16.38
N GLY A 117 22.06 3.80 15.99
CA GLY A 117 23.04 4.32 15.03
C GLY A 117 22.48 4.86 13.72
N ARG A 118 22.34 6.19 13.69
CA ARG A 118 22.43 7.05 12.50
C ARG A 118 21.25 7.00 11.52
N LEU A 119 20.10 7.49 11.98
CA LEU A 119 19.27 8.30 11.08
C LEU A 119 20.07 9.57 10.77
N GLY A 120 20.66 9.64 9.59
CA GLY A 120 21.23 10.86 9.06
C GLY A 120 20.14 11.90 8.97
N GLN A 121 20.05 12.74 9.99
CA GLN A 121 19.53 14.11 9.95
C GLN A 121 18.33 14.29 9.01
N ILE A 122 17.23 13.56 9.25
CA ILE A 122 15.91 14.00 8.77
C ILE A 122 15.75 15.40 9.37
N SER A 123 15.70 16.40 8.50
CA SER A 123 15.77 17.79 8.91
C SER A 123 14.68 18.03 9.94
N ARG A 124 15.03 18.66 11.06
CA ARG A 124 14.14 18.97 12.20
C ARG A 124 12.96 19.90 11.84
N GLN A 125 12.66 20.09 10.56
CA GLN A 125 11.79 21.14 10.03
C GLN A 125 10.84 20.69 8.91
N THR A 126 10.84 19.43 8.48
CA THR A 126 9.90 18.98 7.44
C THR A 126 8.58 18.57 8.07
N GLU A 127 7.48 19.17 7.62
CA GLU A 127 6.14 18.66 7.89
C GLU A 127 6.02 17.28 7.24
N ALA A 128 5.57 16.30 8.01
CA ALA A 128 5.36 14.94 7.53
C ALA A 128 3.95 14.47 7.90
N THR A 129 3.47 13.48 7.16
CA THR A 129 2.21 12.80 7.45
C THR A 129 2.47 11.31 7.64
N ILE A 130 2.03 10.74 8.76
CA ILE A 130 1.98 9.30 8.97
C ILE A 130 0.58 8.82 8.62
N PHE A 131 0.48 7.92 7.64
CA PHE A 131 -0.72 7.17 7.35
C PHE A 131 -0.66 5.84 8.08
N PHE A 132 -1.75 5.43 8.72
CA PHE A 132 -1.88 4.12 9.34
C PHE A 132 -3.14 3.40 8.85
N ASP A 133 -3.08 2.07 8.83
CA ASP A 133 -4.18 1.16 8.53
C ASP A 133 -3.94 -0.19 9.22
N ALA A 134 -4.98 -0.99 9.40
CA ALA A 134 -4.90 -2.31 10.00
C ALA A 134 -5.62 -3.40 9.18
N ALA A 135 -4.89 -4.47 8.86
CA ALA A 135 -5.51 -5.70 8.39
C ALA A 135 -5.79 -6.62 9.59
N PHE A 136 -7.00 -7.15 9.72
CA PHE A 136 -7.40 -8.05 10.80
C PHE A 136 -7.96 -9.37 10.29
N ASP A 137 -7.46 -10.49 10.84
CA ASP A 137 -7.99 -11.83 10.62
C ASP A 137 -8.73 -12.31 11.87
N ASN A 138 -10.05 -12.41 11.74
CA ASN A 138 -10.92 -12.86 12.82
C ASN A 138 -10.76 -14.35 13.16
N GLN A 139 -10.29 -15.19 12.22
CA GLN A 139 -10.13 -16.63 12.46
C GLN A 139 -8.91 -16.92 13.34
N THR A 140 -7.82 -16.18 13.12
CA THR A 140 -6.57 -16.35 13.86
C THR A 140 -6.38 -15.33 14.98
N SER A 141 -7.29 -14.36 15.12
CA SER A 141 -7.18 -13.22 16.04
C SER A 141 -5.84 -12.47 15.87
N ARG A 142 -5.38 -12.35 14.63
CA ARG A 142 -4.13 -11.64 14.29
C ARG A 142 -4.45 -10.36 13.55
N SER A 143 -3.59 -9.37 13.68
CA SER A 143 -3.64 -8.18 12.84
C SER A 143 -2.26 -7.76 12.36
N VAL A 144 -2.22 -7.00 11.29
CA VAL A 144 -1.02 -6.30 10.81
C VAL A 144 -1.33 -4.83 10.76
N SER A 145 -0.54 -4.02 11.46
CA SER A 145 -0.57 -2.56 11.33
C SER A 145 0.36 -2.14 10.21
N GLY A 146 -0.17 -1.42 9.22
CA GLY A 146 0.60 -0.78 8.16
C GLY A 146 0.80 0.70 8.46
N LEU A 147 2.02 1.20 8.26
CA LEU A 147 2.40 2.59 8.50
C LEU A 147 3.22 3.11 7.32
N VAL A 148 2.89 4.32 6.86
CA VAL A 148 3.59 5.00 5.77
C VAL A 148 3.83 6.45 6.16
N VAL A 149 5.09 6.87 6.19
CA VAL A 149 5.49 8.25 6.46
C VAL A 149 5.79 8.94 5.14
N ARG A 150 5.06 10.02 4.86
CA ARG A 150 5.31 10.87 3.68
C ARG A 150 5.77 12.26 4.10
N GLY A 151 6.72 12.80 3.35
CA GLY A 151 7.15 14.20 3.50
C GLY A 151 6.21 15.17 2.80
N GLU A 152 6.55 16.46 2.87
CA GLU A 152 5.75 17.57 2.35
C GLU A 152 5.47 17.47 0.85
N MET A 153 6.43 16.97 0.06
CA MET A 153 6.25 16.79 -1.39
C MET A 153 5.58 15.45 -1.74
N GLY A 154 5.12 14.69 -0.73
CA GLY A 154 4.49 13.39 -0.90
C GLY A 154 5.48 12.25 -1.12
N GLU A 155 6.78 12.50 -1.01
CA GLU A 155 7.84 11.49 -1.06
C GLU A 155 7.71 10.51 0.10
N LEU A 156 8.03 9.24 -0.14
CA LEU A 156 8.02 8.21 0.89
C LEU A 156 9.28 8.33 1.75
N LEU A 157 9.12 8.68 3.03
CA LEU A 157 10.23 8.84 3.98
C LEU A 157 10.51 7.55 4.76
N ALA A 158 9.47 6.81 5.13
CA ALA A 158 9.58 5.54 5.82
C ALA A 158 8.30 4.71 5.65
N SER A 159 8.41 3.40 5.83
CA SER A 159 7.25 2.52 6.00
C SER A 159 7.54 1.48 7.08
N LYS A 160 6.48 0.98 7.73
CA LYS A 160 6.61 -0.04 8.77
C LYS A 160 5.37 -0.92 8.80
N ALA A 161 5.58 -2.24 8.87
CA ALA A 161 4.54 -3.21 9.15
C ALA A 161 4.80 -3.86 10.51
N VAL A 162 3.75 -4.01 11.32
CA VAL A 162 3.86 -4.64 12.65
C VAL A 162 2.81 -5.74 12.76
N LEU A 163 3.24 -6.97 13.03
CA LEU A 163 2.34 -8.09 13.29
C LEU A 163 1.93 -8.09 14.76
N HIS A 164 0.64 -8.27 14.99
CA HIS A 164 0.01 -8.39 16.30
C HIS A 164 -0.71 -9.73 16.42
N SER A 165 -0.63 -10.32 17.60
CA SER A 165 -1.40 -11.51 18.00
C SER A 165 -2.39 -11.14 19.09
N ASP A 166 -3.37 -12.00 19.31
CA ASP A 166 -4.40 -11.86 20.36
C ASP A 166 -5.22 -10.57 20.24
N ILE A 167 -5.50 -10.14 19.00
CA ILE A 167 -6.33 -8.98 18.71
C ILE A 167 -7.80 -9.40 18.72
N SER A 168 -8.57 -8.79 19.61
CA SER A 168 -9.94 -9.22 19.87
C SER A 168 -10.96 -8.70 18.84
N SER A 169 -10.60 -7.73 17.99
CA SER A 169 -11.49 -7.17 16.97
C SER A 169 -10.75 -6.32 15.94
N LEU A 170 -11.39 -6.12 14.77
CA LEU A 170 -10.95 -5.14 13.76
C LEU A 170 -10.74 -3.74 14.37
N PHE A 171 -11.62 -3.35 15.28
CA PHE A 171 -11.53 -2.05 15.93
C PHE A 171 -10.33 -1.92 16.88
N MET A 172 -9.95 -3.01 17.56
CA MET A 172 -8.68 -3.05 18.31
C MET A 172 -7.48 -3.02 17.36
N ALA A 173 -7.56 -3.68 16.21
CA ALA A 173 -6.50 -3.66 15.20
C ALA A 173 -6.20 -2.22 14.73
N GLU A 174 -7.26 -1.47 14.40
CA GLU A 174 -7.17 -0.05 14.03
C GLU A 174 -6.55 0.82 15.14
N ALA A 175 -6.97 0.60 16.38
CA ALA A 175 -6.43 1.34 17.51
C ALA A 175 -4.94 0.99 17.75
N HIS A 176 -4.54 -0.27 17.57
CA HIS A 176 -3.13 -0.67 17.60
C HIS A 176 -2.33 -0.02 16.49
N ALA A 177 -2.85 0.06 15.26
CA ALA A 177 -2.19 0.75 14.16
C ALA A 177 -1.99 2.24 14.47
N SER A 178 -2.99 2.91 15.05
CA SER A 178 -2.85 4.30 15.49
C SER A 178 -1.81 4.49 16.60
N LEU A 179 -1.73 3.57 17.58
CA LEU A 179 -0.67 3.59 18.59
C LEU A 179 0.71 3.42 17.97
N LYS A 180 0.87 2.48 17.02
CA LYS A 180 2.14 2.31 16.31
C LYS A 180 2.53 3.52 15.46
N ALA A 181 1.56 4.29 14.97
CA ALA A 181 1.83 5.57 14.32
C ALA A 181 2.40 6.62 15.30
N VAL A 182 1.86 6.71 16.52
CA VAL A 182 2.38 7.60 17.57
C VAL A 182 3.77 7.17 18.03
N GLU A 183 3.99 5.89 18.30
CA GLU A 183 5.32 5.36 18.62
C GLU A 183 6.35 5.68 17.52
N LEU A 184 5.94 5.53 16.25
CA LEU A 184 6.80 5.84 15.10
C LEU A 184 7.13 7.34 15.05
N ARG A 185 6.15 8.23 15.25
CA ARG A 185 6.39 9.68 15.38
C ARG A 185 7.46 9.97 16.42
N ILE A 186 7.31 9.41 17.63
CA ILE A 186 8.22 9.64 18.75
C ILE A 186 9.63 9.17 18.37
N SER A 187 9.75 7.98 17.76
CA SER A 187 11.03 7.42 17.35
C SER A 187 11.75 8.23 16.26
N LEU A 188 11.01 8.90 15.37
CA LEU A 188 11.55 9.73 14.30
C LEU A 188 11.90 11.16 14.75
N GLY A 189 11.46 11.58 15.94
CA GLY A 189 11.81 12.88 16.51
C GLY A 189 11.14 14.09 15.82
N PHE A 190 10.06 13.89 15.09
CA PHE A 190 9.31 14.98 14.45
C PHE A 190 8.58 15.86 15.47
N GLN A 191 8.73 17.18 15.37
CA GLN A 191 8.04 18.14 16.24
C GLN A 191 6.56 18.30 15.86
N SER A 192 6.27 18.46 14.58
CA SER A 192 4.92 18.56 14.02
C SER A 192 4.71 17.46 12.99
N ILE A 193 3.69 16.62 13.19
CA ILE A 193 3.33 15.56 12.26
C ILE A 193 1.81 15.40 12.24
N VAL A 194 1.26 15.14 11.06
CA VAL A 194 -0.16 14.78 10.92
C VAL A 194 -0.25 13.25 10.93
N ILE A 195 -1.10 12.68 11.79
CA ILE A 195 -1.40 11.25 11.79
C ILE A 195 -2.79 11.06 11.18
N THR A 196 -2.85 10.28 10.10
CA THR A 196 -4.06 10.05 9.30
C THR A 196 -4.37 8.56 9.25
N GLY A 197 -5.64 8.21 9.48
CA GLY A 197 -6.16 6.87 9.24
C GLY A 197 -7.56 6.95 8.64
N ASP A 198 -8.15 5.81 8.31
CA ASP A 198 -9.52 5.72 7.78
C ASP A 198 -10.56 5.38 8.87
N SER A 199 -10.12 4.87 10.02
CA SER A 199 -10.97 4.57 11.16
C SER A 199 -11.46 5.82 11.89
N LYS A 200 -12.59 6.37 11.40
CA LYS A 200 -13.27 7.53 12.01
C LYS A 200 -13.54 7.36 13.50
N ILE A 201 -13.81 6.14 13.96
CA ILE A 201 -14.11 5.87 15.37
C ILE A 201 -12.83 6.02 16.22
N VAL A 202 -11.71 5.44 15.77
CA VAL A 202 -10.42 5.56 16.47
C VAL A 202 -9.99 7.02 16.50
N ILE A 203 -10.01 7.70 15.33
CA ILE A 203 -9.62 9.12 15.22
C ILE A 203 -10.46 10.00 16.15
N LYS A 204 -11.78 9.78 16.21
CA LYS A 204 -12.64 10.53 17.12
C LYS A 204 -12.29 10.29 18.58
N LYS A 205 -12.02 9.04 18.97
CA LYS A 205 -11.68 8.71 20.36
C LYS A 205 -10.34 9.34 20.78
N CYS A 206 -9.31 9.28 19.94
CA CYS A 206 -8.01 9.90 20.23
C CYS A 206 -8.11 11.43 20.39
N ASN A 207 -9.03 12.07 19.67
CA ASN A 207 -9.26 13.52 19.75
C ASN A 207 -10.19 13.95 20.90
N THR A 208 -10.74 13.02 21.69
CA THR A 208 -11.71 13.34 22.75
C THR A 208 -11.07 13.21 24.14
N MET A 209 -11.20 14.23 25.00
CA MET A 209 -10.68 14.20 26.39
C MET A 209 -11.53 13.37 27.37
N ALA A 210 -12.56 12.67 26.90
CA ALA A 210 -13.47 11.91 27.75
C ALA A 210 -12.86 10.55 28.09
N VAL A 211 -12.86 10.20 29.39
CA VAL A 211 -12.35 8.91 29.87
C VAL A 211 -13.22 7.78 29.34
N ASP A 212 -12.69 7.02 28.38
CA ASP A 212 -13.29 5.79 27.89
C ASP A 212 -12.97 4.64 28.86
N LYS A 213 -14.01 3.98 29.40
CA LYS A 213 -13.90 2.83 30.31
C LYS A 213 -13.97 1.48 29.57
N SER A 214 -14.10 1.48 28.25
CA SER A 214 -14.05 0.24 27.46
C SER A 214 -12.64 -0.36 27.46
N VAL A 215 -12.53 -1.62 27.02
CA VAL A 215 -11.24 -2.33 26.82
C VAL A 215 -10.27 -1.49 25.97
N LEU A 216 -10.81 -0.72 25.03
CA LEU A 216 -10.07 0.18 24.16
C LEU A 216 -9.55 1.43 24.88
N GLY A 217 -10.20 1.85 25.96
CA GLY A 217 -9.85 3.07 26.68
C GLY A 217 -8.45 3.03 27.30
N ALA A 218 -7.92 1.84 27.58
CA ALA A 218 -6.51 1.70 27.96
C ALA A 218 -5.57 2.08 26.81
N LEU A 219 -5.82 1.52 25.62
CA LEU A 219 -5.00 1.76 24.44
C LEU A 219 -5.13 3.20 23.92
N ILE A 220 -6.33 3.77 23.91
CA ILE A 220 -6.55 5.18 23.51
C ILE A 220 -5.85 6.16 24.46
N ARG A 221 -5.70 5.84 25.75
CA ARG A 221 -4.96 6.70 26.70
C ARG A 221 -3.45 6.73 26.43
N ASP A 222 -2.93 5.67 25.81
CA ASP A 222 -1.52 5.56 25.47
C ASP A 222 -1.18 6.24 24.12
N ILE A 223 -2.20 6.71 23.39
CA ILE A 223 -2.11 7.46 22.11
C ILE A 223 -2.20 8.97 22.39
#